data_AF-A0A098E999-F1
#
_entry.id   AF-A0A098E999-F1
#
_cell.length_a   1.000
_cell.length_b   1.000
_cell.length_c   1.000
_cell.angle_alpha   90.00
_cell.angle_beta   90.00
_cell.angle_gamma   90.00
#
_symmetry.space_group_name_H-M   'P 1'
#
loop_
_entity.id
_entity.type
_entity.pdbx_description
1 polymer ?
#
loop_
_entity_poly.entity_id
_entity_poly.type
_entity_poly.pdbx_seq_one_letter_code
_entity_poly.pdbx_strand_id
1 'polypeptide(L)'
;MPIITQIIIQITPNFVLNFINLLNFILRMRCTSCGKEVTKYVEFKCPKCEESEGAYKIVRCDACRVLGRKYVCPKCGFTGP
;
A
#
# COMPACT_ATOMS: atom_id res chain seq x y z
N MET A 1 4.41 39.38 33.84
CA MET A 1 3.39 38.36 33.53
C MET A 1 3.39 38.13 32.02
N PRO A 2 3.27 36.89 31.54
CA PRO A 2 4.40 36.19 30.94
C PRO A 2 4.45 36.32 29.41
N ILE A 3 5.66 36.51 28.89
CA ILE A 3 6.04 36.47 27.46
C ILE A 3 6.12 34.99 26.98
N ILE A 4 5.37 34.08 27.60
CA ILE A 4 5.54 32.62 27.43
C ILE A 4 4.31 31.99 26.75
N THR A 5 3.25 32.74 26.47
CA THR A 5 2.01 32.19 25.89
C THR A 5 1.98 32.07 24.37
N GLN A 6 3.06 32.33 23.62
CA GLN A 6 3.06 32.19 22.15
C GLN A 6 3.90 31.04 21.59
N ILE A 7 4.44 30.13 22.42
CA ILE A 7 5.30 29.04 21.94
C ILE A 7 4.53 27.78 21.51
N ILE A 8 3.21 27.69 21.72
CA ILE A 8 2.47 26.48 21.35
C ILE A 8 1.47 26.81 20.24
N ILE A 9 1.58 26.06 19.15
CA ILE A 9 0.66 25.94 18.00
C ILE A 9 0.83 26.98 16.86
N GLN A 10 2.03 27.07 16.29
CA GLN A 10 2.18 27.38 14.84
C GLN A 10 2.40 26.09 14.04
N ILE A 11 1.47 25.13 14.13
CA ILE A 11 1.39 24.08 13.11
C ILE A 11 0.61 24.70 11.96
N THR A 12 1.33 25.26 10.98
CA THR A 12 0.70 25.82 9.79
C THR A 12 -0.19 24.75 9.13
N PRO A 13 -1.37 25.11 8.61
CA PRO A 13 -2.27 24.15 7.96
C PRO A 13 -1.60 23.40 6.79
N ASN A 14 -0.59 24.02 6.17
CA ASN A 14 0.26 23.43 5.14
C ASN A 14 1.14 22.27 5.65
N PHE A 15 1.61 22.30 6.90
CA PHE A 15 2.38 21.20 7.48
C PHE A 15 1.51 19.95 7.67
N VAL A 16 0.28 20.14 8.16
CA VAL A 16 -0.70 19.04 8.32
C VAL A 16 -1.11 18.47 6.96
N LEU A 17 -1.39 19.30 5.95
CA LEU A 17 -1.71 18.86 4.59
C LEU A 17 -0.56 18.10 3.93
N ASN A 18 0.68 18.56 4.08
CA ASN A 18 1.86 17.83 3.58
C ASN A 18 2.02 16.47 4.27
N PHE A 19 1.76 16.39 5.58
CA PHE A 19 1.83 15.14 6.33
C PHE A 19 0.72 14.16 5.90
N ILE A 20 -0.50 14.65 5.66
CA ILE A 20 -1.62 13.85 5.14
C ILE A 20 -1.31 13.37 3.70
N ASN A 21 -0.76 14.23 2.85
CA ASN A 21 -0.36 13.84 1.49
C ASN A 21 0.77 12.81 1.50
N LEU A 22 1.73 12.94 2.42
CA LEU A 22 2.80 11.97 2.61
C LEU A 22 2.26 10.63 3.11
N LEU A 23 1.31 10.64 4.06
CA LEU A 23 0.67 9.42 4.54
C LEU A 23 -0.13 8.74 3.42
N ASN A 24 -0.87 9.51 2.61
CA ASN A 24 -1.59 9.03 1.43
C ASN A 24 -0.64 8.47 0.35
N PHE A 25 0.58 9.00 0.24
CA PHE A 25 1.60 8.47 -0.66
C PHE A 25 2.18 7.16 -0.14
N ILE A 26 2.44 7.04 1.17
CA ILE A 26 3.01 5.85 1.81
C ILE A 26 2.01 4.68 1.85
N LEU A 27 0.70 4.95 1.92
CA LEU A 27 -0.36 3.93 1.97
C LEU A 27 -0.73 3.31 0.60
N ARG A 28 -0.08 3.70 -0.50
CA ARG A 28 -0.39 3.15 -1.82
C ARG A 28 0.09 1.71 -1.94
N MET A 29 -0.86 0.80 -2.17
CA MET A 29 -0.54 -0.59 -2.47
C MET A 29 0.07 -0.72 -3.87
N ARG A 30 0.99 -1.67 -4.05
CA ARG A 30 1.56 -2.01 -5.36
C ARG A 30 1.01 -3.33 -5.88
N CYS A 31 0.67 -3.36 -7.15
CA CYS A 31 0.28 -4.59 -7.84
C CYS A 31 1.46 -5.56 -7.92
N THR A 32 1.28 -6.80 -7.48
CA THR A 32 2.29 -7.87 -7.52
C THR A 32 2.67 -8.27 -8.96
N SER A 33 1.76 -8.11 -9.93
CA SER A 33 2.05 -8.46 -11.34
C SER A 33 2.86 -7.39 -12.08
N CYS A 34 2.54 -6.10 -11.88
CA CYS A 34 3.10 -5.02 -12.70
C CYS A 34 3.87 -3.95 -11.93
N GLY A 35 3.91 -4.03 -10.60
CA GLY A 35 4.63 -3.09 -9.73
C GLY A 35 4.02 -1.69 -9.61
N LYS A 36 2.96 -1.38 -10.37
CA LYS A 36 2.32 -0.06 -10.33
C LYS A 36 1.60 0.18 -9.01
N GLU A 37 1.68 1.41 -8.52
CA GLU A 37 0.85 1.91 -7.42
C GLU A 37 -0.61 1.94 -7.84
N VAL A 38 -1.49 1.39 -7.00
CA VAL A 38 -2.89 1.19 -7.31
C VAL A 38 -3.78 1.63 -6.15
N THR A 39 -4.83 2.35 -6.48
CA THR A 39 -5.89 2.75 -5.53
C THR A 39 -7.07 1.78 -5.58
N LYS A 40 -7.40 1.24 -6.77
CA LYS A 40 -8.40 0.19 -6.98
C LYS A 40 -7.71 -1.15 -7.25
N TYR A 41 -7.78 -2.06 -6.29
CA TYR A 41 -7.15 -3.37 -6.36
C TYR A 41 -7.98 -4.43 -5.64
N VAL A 42 -7.68 -5.69 -5.92
CA VAL A 42 -8.12 -6.82 -5.11
C VAL A 42 -6.92 -7.38 -4.37
N GLU A 43 -7.13 -7.71 -3.10
CA GLU A 43 -6.16 -8.42 -2.27
C GLU A 43 -6.68 -9.81 -1.90
N PHE A 44 -5.79 -10.79 -1.94
CA PHE A 44 -6.09 -12.17 -1.53
C PHE A 44 -4.81 -12.85 -1.02
N LYS A 45 -4.96 -13.91 -0.22
CA LYS A 45 -3.83 -14.71 0.23
C LYS A 45 -3.37 -15.64 -0.89
N CYS A 46 -2.06 -15.83 -1.04
CA CYS A 46 -1.56 -16.79 -2.01
C CYS A 46 -1.98 -18.22 -1.63
N PRO A 47 -2.65 -18.98 -2.52
CA PRO A 47 -3.25 -20.27 -2.18
C PRO A 47 -2.21 -21.34 -1.85
N LYS A 48 -0.98 -21.22 -2.37
CA LYS A 48 0.09 -22.20 -2.14
C LYS A 48 0.82 -22.01 -0.81
N CYS A 49 0.91 -20.77 -0.32
CA CYS A 49 1.54 -20.51 0.98
C CYS A 49 0.53 -20.32 2.10
N GLU A 50 -0.77 -20.36 1.81
CA GLU A 50 -1.82 -20.22 2.81
C GLU A 50 -1.76 -21.32 3.88
N GLU A 51 -1.30 -22.52 3.51
CA GLU A 51 -1.09 -23.66 4.42
C GLU A 51 0.16 -23.48 5.32
N SER A 52 1.08 -22.59 4.97
CA SER A 52 2.30 -22.32 5.75
C SER A 52 2.10 -21.11 6.67
N GLU A 53 2.63 -21.16 7.89
CA GLU A 53 2.61 -20.04 8.83
C GLU A 53 3.13 -18.75 8.14
N GLY A 54 2.22 -17.79 7.91
CA GLY A 54 2.48 -16.51 7.23
C GLY A 54 2.13 -16.47 5.74
N ALA A 55 0.84 -16.55 5.39
CA ALA A 55 0.38 -16.39 4.00
C ALA A 55 0.74 -15.00 3.44
N TYR A 56 1.39 -14.96 2.27
CA TYR A 56 1.68 -13.70 1.59
C TYR A 56 0.41 -13.11 0.96
N LYS A 57 0.17 -11.82 1.19
CA LYS A 57 -0.95 -11.07 0.57
C LYS A 57 -0.56 -10.63 -0.83
N ILE A 58 -1.26 -11.15 -1.83
CA ILE A 58 -1.12 -10.77 -3.23
C ILE A 58 -2.08 -9.62 -3.51
N VAL A 59 -1.58 -8.56 -4.13
CA VAL A 59 -2.38 -7.40 -4.55
C VAL A 59 -2.39 -7.35 -6.07
N ARG A 60 -3.58 -7.28 -6.69
CA ARG A 60 -3.70 -7.21 -8.15
C ARG A 60 -4.61 -6.07 -8.59
N CYS A 61 -4.10 -5.27 -9.51
CA CYS A 61 -4.88 -4.21 -10.15
C CYS A 61 -5.87 -4.77 -11.16
N ASP A 62 -6.87 -3.97 -11.48
CA ASP A 62 -7.92 -4.35 -12.42
C ASP A 62 -7.39 -4.73 -13.81
N ALA A 63 -6.52 -3.89 -14.38
CA ALA A 63 -5.92 -4.15 -15.68
C ALA A 63 -5.13 -5.47 -15.73
N CYS A 64 -4.44 -5.85 -14.65
CA CYS A 64 -3.72 -7.13 -14.62
C CYS A 64 -4.68 -8.33 -14.56
N ARG A 65 -5.80 -8.20 -13.85
CA ARG A 65 -6.84 -9.24 -13.77
C ARG A 65 -7.54 -9.41 -15.11
N VAL A 66 -7.96 -8.31 -15.74
CA VAL A 66 -8.64 -8.33 -17.05
C VAL A 66 -7.75 -8.88 -18.16
N LEU A 67 -6.45 -8.52 -18.15
CA LEU A 67 -5.48 -8.99 -19.15
C LEU A 67 -4.86 -10.36 -18.81
N GLY A 68 -5.22 -10.99 -17.69
CA GLY A 68 -4.64 -12.28 -17.26
C GLY A 68 -3.12 -12.25 -17.04
N ARG A 69 -2.57 -11.13 -16.56
CA ARG A 69 -1.12 -10.96 -16.38
C ARG A 69 -0.63 -11.76 -15.19
N LYS A 70 0.19 -12.79 -15.43
CA LYS A 70 0.71 -13.65 -14.37
C LYS A 70 1.28 -12.87 -13.17
N TYR A 71 1.04 -13.35 -11.96
CA TYR A 71 1.68 -12.87 -10.74
C TYR A 71 2.57 -13.96 -10.16
N VAL A 72 3.65 -13.57 -9.49
CA VAL A 72 4.56 -14.49 -8.80
C VAL A 72 4.49 -14.18 -7.31
N CYS A 73 4.23 -15.20 -6.49
CA CYS A 73 4.30 -15.07 -5.04
C CYS A 73 5.78 -14.97 -4.61
N PRO A 74 6.21 -13.89 -3.94
CA PRO A 74 7.60 -13.73 -3.52
C PRO A 74 8.01 -14.69 -2.39
N LYS A 75 7.05 -15.29 -1.68
CA LYS A 75 7.34 -16.26 -0.60
C LYS A 75 7.61 -17.67 -1.14
N CYS A 76 6.75 -18.16 -2.04
CA CYS A 76 6.79 -19.57 -2.49
C CYS A 76 7.04 -19.77 -3.99
N GLY A 77 7.23 -18.70 -4.76
CA GLY A 77 7.47 -18.75 -6.20
C GLY A 77 6.27 -19.18 -7.05
N PHE A 78 5.09 -19.38 -6.43
CA PHE A 78 3.88 -19.76 -7.16
C PHE A 78 3.54 -18.71 -8.23
N THR A 79 3.31 -19.18 -9.46
CA THR A 79 2.89 -18.33 -10.57
C THR A 79 1.44 -18.60 -10.91
N GLY A 80 0.57 -17.62 -10.66
CA GLY A 80 -0.86 -17.68 -10.99
C GLY A 80 -1.23 -16.73 -12.12
N PRO A 81 -2.41 -16.89 -12.74
CA PRO A 81 -2.95 -15.94 -13.72
C PRO A 81 -3.31 -14.61 -13.06
#